data_AF-F2SCK0-F1
#
_entry.id   AF-F2SCK0-F1
#
_cell.length_a   1.000
_cell.length_b   1.000
_cell.length_c   1.000
_cell.angle_alpha   90.00
_cell.angle_beta   90.00
_cell.angle_gamma   90.00
#
_symmetry.space_group_name_H-M   'P 1'
#
loop_
_entity.id
_entity.type
_entity.pdbx_description
1 polymer ?
#
loop_
_entity_poly.entity_id
_entity_poly.type
_entity_poly.pdbx_seq_one_letter_code
_entity_poly.pdbx_strand_id
1 'polypeptide(L)'
;MASNPDPDAQRNPPSLGFKAQRTVLRLLCSGEEYRKLHESVIQNLPQSIQDRAYSPATYNNIIKSRDKYTTAALRSSIRLFWITRLGMKLLDFIKSRIIARAGASGVFSNVPFRDSPAFRLPLSLSLMLLFHRLLHRFFSRLRANLRTDNAQPFRERNPRISKALTSKYAPAIGASLAGFFLGLYPQAQLRLTVAIYASTRSLEVLYNALLENGWLLFRPWWFGSWLLMPLSMAQLFHAFVFDREATPSWFGNVILKFTPGYIKRRPSGLPGTVAWPEPFETVDALAKVAELNWPYGTLHVNLDHFDIKLITFV
;
A
#
# COMPACT_ATOMS: atom_id res chain seq x y z
N MET A 1 -32.80 -25.64 24.25
CA MET A 1 -33.83 -25.84 23.20
C MET A 1 -33.14 -25.93 21.85
N ALA A 2 -32.90 -27.16 21.39
CA ALA A 2 -32.36 -27.43 20.06
C ALA A 2 -33.52 -27.32 19.05
N SER A 3 -33.38 -26.44 18.06
CA SER A 3 -34.32 -26.38 16.94
C SER A 3 -34.24 -27.70 16.16
N ASN A 4 -35.34 -28.44 16.08
CA ASN A 4 -35.43 -29.65 15.27
C ASN A 4 -35.03 -29.35 13.82
N PRO A 5 -34.22 -30.22 13.19
CA PRO A 5 -33.96 -30.12 11.76
C PRO A 5 -35.25 -30.43 10.98
N ASP A 6 -35.44 -29.67 9.91
CA ASP A 6 -36.56 -29.75 8.96
C ASP A 6 -36.68 -31.18 8.37
N PRO A 7 -37.83 -31.88 8.50
CA PRO A 7 -37.98 -33.28 8.08
C PRO A 7 -37.82 -33.48 6.56
N ASP A 8 -37.96 -32.41 5.76
CA ASP A 8 -37.78 -32.47 4.31
C ASP A 8 -36.31 -32.44 3.87
N ALA A 9 -35.37 -32.07 4.76
CA ALA A 9 -33.94 -32.04 4.44
C ALA A 9 -33.29 -33.45 4.38
N GLN A 10 -33.97 -34.48 4.89
CA GLN A 10 -33.48 -35.86 4.94
C GLN A 10 -33.98 -36.75 3.80
N ARG A 11 -34.99 -36.32 3.02
CA ARG A 11 -35.63 -37.18 2.00
C ARG A 11 -34.89 -37.31 0.68
N ASN A 12 -34.00 -36.38 0.33
CA ASN A 12 -33.16 -36.48 -0.87
C ASN A 12 -31.78 -35.91 -0.58
N PRO A 13 -30.67 -36.66 -0.74
CA PRO A 13 -29.34 -36.08 -0.62
C PRO A 13 -29.22 -34.97 -1.68
N PRO A 14 -28.96 -33.70 -1.30
CA PRO A 14 -28.90 -32.63 -2.27
C PRO A 14 -27.78 -32.94 -3.27
N SER A 15 -28.14 -32.90 -4.56
CA SER A 15 -27.21 -33.15 -5.66
C SER A 15 -25.93 -32.32 -5.48
N LEU A 16 -24.79 -32.88 -5.89
CA LEU A 16 -23.49 -32.22 -5.75
C LEU A 16 -23.49 -30.80 -6.36
N GLY A 17 -24.21 -30.63 -7.47
CA GLY A 17 -24.44 -29.33 -8.10
C GLY A 17 -25.20 -28.35 -7.20
N PHE A 18 -26.25 -28.80 -6.50
CA PHE A 18 -27.00 -27.96 -5.55
C PHE A 18 -26.13 -27.53 -4.36
N LYS A 19 -25.31 -28.43 -3.81
CA LYS A 19 -24.35 -28.10 -2.74
C LYS A 19 -23.30 -27.08 -3.21
N ALA A 20 -22.79 -27.23 -4.44
CA ALA A 20 -21.84 -26.31 -5.04
C ALA A 20 -22.47 -24.93 -5.28
N GLN A 21 -23.64 -24.87 -5.90
CA GLN A 21 -24.39 -23.62 -6.14
C GLN A 21 -24.71 -22.89 -4.83
N ARG A 22 -25.17 -23.63 -3.81
CA ARG A 22 -25.42 -23.08 -2.47
C ARG A 22 -24.15 -22.47 -1.86
N THR A 23 -23.01 -23.11 -2.06
CA THR A 23 -21.72 -22.62 -1.56
C THR A 23 -21.27 -21.37 -2.32
N VAL A 24 -21.38 -21.37 -3.65
CA VAL A 24 -21.06 -20.21 -4.48
C VAL A 24 -21.95 -19.00 -4.15
N LEU A 25 -23.26 -19.20 -4.02
CA LEU A 25 -24.20 -18.15 -3.65
C LEU A 25 -23.91 -17.57 -2.26
N ARG A 26 -23.53 -18.41 -1.29
CA ARG A 26 -23.09 -17.95 0.06
C ARG A 26 -21.85 -17.06 -0.02
N LEU A 27 -20.91 -17.40 -0.89
CA LEU A 27 -19.65 -16.66 -1.04
C LEU A 27 -19.84 -15.33 -1.78
N LEU A 28 -20.76 -15.26 -2.75
CA LEU A 28 -20.95 -14.07 -3.57
C LEU A 28 -21.88 -13.02 -2.94
N CYS A 29 -22.98 -13.44 -2.30
CA CYS A 29 -24.06 -12.52 -1.92
C CYS A 29 -24.37 -12.54 -0.41
N SER A 30 -24.58 -11.37 0.19
CA SER A 30 -25.11 -11.25 1.54
C SER A 30 -26.61 -11.49 1.57
N GLY A 31 -27.16 -11.93 2.71
CA GLY A 31 -28.61 -12.11 2.87
C GLY A 31 -29.41 -10.85 2.53
N GLU A 32 -28.91 -9.69 2.94
CA GLU A 32 -29.54 -8.38 2.65
C GLU A 32 -29.44 -7.97 1.18
N GLU A 33 -28.34 -8.31 0.52
CA GLU A 33 -28.13 -7.98 -0.90
C GLU A 33 -28.92 -8.90 -1.80
N TYR A 34 -29.03 -10.18 -1.42
CA TYR A 34 -29.91 -11.11 -2.10
C TYR A 34 -31.36 -10.69 -1.98
N ARG A 35 -31.79 -10.17 -0.81
CA ARG A 35 -33.13 -9.60 -0.65
C ARG A 35 -33.36 -8.45 -1.64
N LYS A 36 -32.42 -7.51 -1.74
CA LYS A 36 -32.50 -6.38 -2.69
C LYS A 36 -32.47 -6.84 -4.15
N LEU A 37 -31.61 -7.80 -4.50
CA LEU A 37 -31.55 -8.37 -5.85
C LEU A 37 -32.83 -9.12 -6.21
N HIS A 38 -33.41 -9.83 -5.24
CA HIS A 38 -34.65 -10.54 -5.43
C HIS A 38 -35.81 -9.56 -5.71
N GLU A 39 -35.88 -8.49 -4.93
CA GLU A 39 -36.87 -7.42 -5.07
C GLU A 39 -36.70 -6.63 -6.38
N SER A 40 -35.48 -6.23 -6.75
CA SER A 40 -35.26 -5.37 -7.92
C SER A 40 -35.13 -6.11 -9.25
N VAL A 41 -34.56 -7.32 -9.24
CA VAL A 41 -34.19 -8.03 -10.48
C VAL A 41 -35.05 -9.26 -10.65
N ILE A 42 -35.10 -10.15 -9.66
CA ILE A 42 -35.75 -11.47 -9.82
C ILE A 42 -37.27 -11.35 -10.03
N GLN A 43 -37.92 -10.39 -9.37
CA GLN A 43 -39.36 -10.12 -9.58
C GLN A 43 -39.70 -9.68 -11.01
N ASN A 44 -38.75 -9.05 -11.70
CA ASN A 44 -38.93 -8.53 -13.06
C ASN A 44 -38.50 -9.53 -14.14
N LEU A 45 -38.00 -10.72 -13.77
CA LEU A 45 -37.51 -11.72 -14.71
C LEU A 45 -38.60 -12.71 -15.16
N PRO A 46 -38.42 -13.40 -16.30
CA PRO A 46 -39.33 -14.45 -16.78
C PRO A 46 -39.55 -15.57 -15.75
N GLN A 47 -40.77 -16.13 -15.72
CA GLN A 47 -41.21 -17.15 -14.75
C GLN A 47 -40.28 -18.37 -14.66
N SER A 48 -39.69 -18.79 -15.79
CA SER A 48 -38.73 -19.90 -15.85
C SER A 48 -37.47 -19.72 -14.99
N ILE A 49 -37.10 -18.47 -14.68
CA ILE A 49 -35.96 -18.14 -13.83
C ILE A 49 -36.41 -17.90 -12.38
N GLN A 50 -37.65 -17.44 -12.19
CA GLN A 50 -38.26 -17.29 -10.86
C GLN A 50 -38.41 -18.65 -10.16
N ASP A 51 -38.83 -19.67 -10.89
CA ASP A 51 -39.01 -21.04 -10.38
C ASP A 51 -37.70 -21.67 -9.88
N ARG A 52 -36.56 -21.17 -10.36
CA ARG A 52 -35.21 -21.65 -9.99
C ARG A 52 -34.57 -20.83 -8.86
N ALA A 53 -35.17 -19.71 -8.47
CA ALA A 53 -34.66 -18.83 -7.43
C ALA A 53 -35.11 -19.27 -6.03
N TYR A 54 -34.25 -19.12 -5.03
CA TYR A 54 -34.62 -19.40 -3.64
C TYR A 54 -35.42 -18.24 -3.06
N SER A 55 -36.40 -18.56 -2.21
CA SER A 55 -37.09 -17.52 -1.45
C SER A 55 -36.10 -16.85 -0.46
N PRO A 56 -36.24 -15.54 -0.21
CA PRO A 56 -35.29 -14.78 0.61
C PRO A 56 -35.23 -15.27 2.07
N ALA A 57 -36.33 -15.79 2.61
CA ALA A 57 -36.38 -16.39 3.95
C ALA A 57 -35.57 -17.69 4.03
N THR A 58 -35.75 -18.59 3.06
CA THR A 58 -34.99 -19.84 2.96
C THR A 58 -33.50 -19.57 2.75
N TYR A 59 -33.17 -18.56 1.95
CA TYR A 59 -31.78 -18.12 1.74
C TYR A 59 -31.12 -17.58 3.02
N ASN A 60 -31.83 -16.78 3.81
CA ASN A 60 -31.31 -16.27 5.09
C ASN A 60 -31.07 -17.39 6.10
N ASN A 61 -31.97 -18.38 6.18
CA ASN A 61 -31.77 -19.56 7.02
C ASN A 61 -30.56 -20.39 6.59
N ILE A 62 -30.33 -20.48 5.27
CA ILE A 62 -29.15 -21.12 4.69
C ILE A 62 -27.83 -20.39 5.06
N ILE A 63 -27.86 -19.07 5.25
CA ILE A 63 -26.68 -18.25 5.58
C ILE A 63 -26.41 -18.16 7.09
N LYS A 64 -27.40 -18.38 7.96
CA LYS A 64 -27.30 -18.23 9.43
C LYS A 64 -26.31 -19.19 10.13
N SER A 65 -25.46 -19.90 9.38
CA SER A 65 -24.48 -20.84 9.94
C SER A 65 -23.33 -20.14 10.70
N ARG A 66 -22.63 -20.93 11.53
CA ARG A 66 -21.56 -20.55 12.49
C ARG A 66 -20.39 -19.76 11.87
N ASP A 67 -20.23 -19.79 10.55
CA ASP A 67 -19.08 -19.27 9.78
C ASP A 67 -19.37 -17.97 9.01
N LYS A 68 -20.18 -17.08 9.58
CA LYS A 68 -20.51 -15.77 9.00
C LYS A 68 -19.27 -14.90 8.72
N TYR A 69 -18.21 -15.02 9.52
CA TYR A 69 -17.02 -14.17 9.39
C TYR A 69 -16.06 -14.61 8.27
N THR A 70 -15.80 -15.92 8.12
CA THR A 70 -14.95 -16.42 7.01
C THR A 70 -15.63 -16.18 5.67
N THR A 71 -16.93 -16.41 5.60
CA THR A 71 -17.74 -16.12 4.40
C THR A 71 -17.77 -14.63 4.08
N ALA A 72 -17.90 -13.75 5.09
CA ALA A 72 -17.80 -12.30 4.88
C ALA A 72 -16.39 -11.86 4.43
N ALA A 73 -15.33 -12.43 5.00
CA ALA A 73 -13.95 -12.14 4.59
C ALA A 73 -13.71 -12.56 3.13
N LEU A 74 -14.17 -13.75 2.73
CA LEU A 74 -14.06 -14.24 1.36
C LEU A 74 -14.86 -13.37 0.38
N ARG A 75 -16.06 -12.95 0.77
CA ARG A 75 -16.89 -12.08 -0.06
C ARG A 75 -16.23 -10.73 -0.30
N SER A 76 -15.67 -10.12 0.75
CA SER A 76 -14.94 -8.85 0.62
C SER A 76 -13.69 -9.00 -0.26
N SER A 77 -12.95 -10.11 -0.17
CA SER A 77 -11.76 -10.32 -1.01
C SER A 77 -12.14 -10.55 -2.48
N ILE A 78 -13.21 -11.29 -2.76
CA ILE A 78 -13.75 -11.46 -4.12
C ILE A 78 -14.22 -10.11 -4.69
N ARG A 79 -14.90 -9.28 -3.91
CA ARG A 79 -15.30 -7.93 -4.34
C ARG A 79 -14.10 -7.04 -4.61
N LEU A 80 -13.12 -7.02 -3.71
CA LEU A 80 -11.91 -6.24 -3.92
C LEU A 80 -11.22 -6.67 -5.21
N PHE A 81 -11.13 -7.98 -5.47
CA PHE A 81 -10.57 -8.51 -6.70
C PHE A 81 -11.28 -7.94 -7.93
N TRP A 82 -12.62 -8.01 -7.97
CA TRP A 82 -13.40 -7.49 -9.09
C TRP A 82 -13.34 -5.98 -9.23
N ILE A 83 -13.48 -5.22 -8.14
CA ILE A 83 -13.38 -3.75 -8.13
C ILE A 83 -12.02 -3.31 -8.66
N THR A 84 -10.95 -3.93 -8.17
CA THR A 84 -9.59 -3.60 -8.59
C THR A 84 -9.35 -3.97 -10.05
N ARG A 85 -9.86 -5.13 -10.50
CA ARG A 85 -9.74 -5.55 -11.91
C ARG A 85 -10.50 -4.62 -12.86
N LEU A 86 -11.69 -4.18 -12.49
CA LEU A 86 -12.46 -3.19 -13.23
C LEU A 86 -11.75 -1.84 -13.25
N GLY A 87 -11.20 -1.40 -12.11
CA GLY A 87 -10.40 -0.19 -12.01
C GLY A 87 -9.19 -0.20 -12.94
N MET A 88 -8.47 -1.33 -13.02
CA MET A 88 -7.35 -1.49 -13.94
C MET A 88 -7.79 -1.40 -15.42
N LYS A 89 -8.90 -2.03 -15.79
CA LYS A 89 -9.45 -1.91 -17.16
C LYS A 89 -9.86 -0.48 -17.50
N LEU A 90 -10.42 0.25 -16.53
CA LEU A 90 -10.78 1.65 -16.70
C LEU A 90 -9.52 2.52 -16.89
N LEU A 91 -8.46 2.27 -16.12
CA LEU A 91 -7.18 2.96 -16.27
C LEU A 91 -6.54 2.67 -17.63
N ASP A 92 -6.56 1.42 -18.09
CA ASP A 92 -6.05 1.05 -19.41
C ASP A 92 -6.84 1.75 -20.53
N PHE A 93 -8.17 1.88 -20.38
CA PHE A 93 -9.02 2.62 -21.31
C PHE A 93 -8.74 4.13 -21.31
N ILE A 94 -8.51 4.74 -20.15
CA ILE A 94 -8.15 6.16 -20.05
C ILE A 94 -6.77 6.40 -20.66
N LYS A 95 -5.79 5.55 -20.36
CA LYS A 95 -4.45 5.63 -20.94
C LYS A 95 -4.48 5.48 -22.45
N SER A 96 -5.20 4.48 -22.98
CA SER A 96 -5.32 4.30 -24.42
C SER A 96 -6.01 5.50 -25.09
N ARG A 97 -6.98 6.14 -24.43
CA ARG A 97 -7.62 7.36 -24.94
C ARG A 97 -6.70 8.58 -24.94
N ILE A 98 -5.84 8.74 -23.92
CA ILE A 98 -4.88 9.84 -23.83
C ILE A 98 -3.72 9.63 -24.81
N ILE A 99 -3.19 8.41 -24.89
CA ILE A 99 -2.10 8.02 -25.81
C ILE A 99 -2.56 8.14 -27.26
N ALA A 100 -3.80 7.73 -27.58
CA ALA A 100 -4.40 7.93 -28.90
C ALA A 100 -4.57 9.42 -29.26
N ARG A 101 -4.78 10.29 -28.26
CA ARG A 101 -4.79 11.76 -28.48
C ARG A 101 -3.39 12.34 -28.65
N ALA A 102 -2.36 11.69 -28.12
CA ALA A 102 -0.96 12.10 -28.24
C ALA A 102 -0.27 11.57 -29.52
N GLY A 103 -0.99 10.88 -30.41
CA GLY A 103 -0.46 10.41 -31.70
C GLY A 103 0.55 9.25 -31.61
N ALA A 104 0.80 8.71 -30.42
CA ALA A 104 1.72 7.59 -30.23
C ALA A 104 0.94 6.26 -30.29
N SER A 105 1.26 5.41 -31.28
CA SER A 105 0.71 4.05 -31.37
C SER A 105 1.26 3.20 -30.23
N GLY A 106 0.49 3.05 -29.15
CA GLY A 106 0.86 2.21 -28.02
C GLY A 106 0.96 0.74 -28.41
N VAL A 107 2.15 0.15 -28.30
CA VAL A 107 2.37 -1.29 -28.50
C VAL A 107 1.70 -2.05 -27.35
N PHE A 108 0.54 -2.64 -27.62
CA PHE A 108 -0.08 -3.60 -26.68
C PHE A 108 0.72 -4.91 -26.74
N SER A 109 1.71 -5.08 -25.86
CA SER A 109 2.39 -6.37 -25.73
C SER A 109 1.39 -7.41 -25.21
N ASN A 110 1.10 -8.42 -26.03
CA ASN A 110 0.21 -9.52 -25.67
C ASN A 110 0.95 -10.46 -24.71
N VAL A 111 1.02 -10.08 -23.43
CA VAL A 111 1.63 -10.92 -22.40
C VAL A 111 0.68 -12.05 -22.01
N PRO A 112 1.18 -13.27 -21.77
CA PRO A 112 0.39 -14.40 -21.30
C PRO A 112 -0.50 -14.01 -20.11
N PHE A 113 -1.72 -14.52 -20.06
CA PHE A 113 -2.71 -14.20 -19.02
C PHE A 113 -2.17 -14.37 -17.58
N ARG A 114 -1.25 -15.33 -17.38
CA ARG A 114 -0.60 -15.60 -16.08
C ARG A 114 0.45 -14.57 -15.69
N ASP A 115 1.07 -13.89 -16.66
CA ASP A 115 2.08 -12.84 -16.47
C ASP A 115 1.47 -11.43 -16.56
N SER A 116 0.18 -11.33 -16.91
CA SER A 116 -0.51 -10.06 -17.01
C SER A 116 -0.51 -9.33 -15.65
N PRO A 117 0.07 -8.11 -15.57
CA PRO A 117 0.07 -7.31 -14.34
C PRO A 117 -1.35 -6.97 -13.89
N ALA A 118 -2.31 -6.92 -14.82
CA ALA A 118 -3.71 -6.64 -14.58
C ALA A 118 -4.44 -7.77 -13.82
N PHE A 119 -3.92 -9.00 -13.82
CA PHE A 119 -4.47 -10.10 -13.03
C PHE A 119 -3.72 -10.29 -11.70
N ARG A 120 -2.40 -10.08 -11.70
CA ARG A 120 -1.55 -10.25 -10.51
C ARG A 120 -1.82 -9.22 -9.42
N LEU A 121 -2.05 -7.96 -9.79
CA LEU A 121 -2.35 -6.88 -8.85
C LEU A 121 -3.65 -7.13 -8.05
N PRO A 122 -4.82 -7.33 -8.70
CA PRO A 122 -6.05 -7.59 -7.94
C PRO A 122 -5.98 -8.89 -7.15
N LEU A 123 -5.25 -9.90 -7.66
CA LEU A 123 -5.04 -11.15 -6.94
C LEU A 123 -4.22 -10.94 -5.66
N SER A 124 -3.08 -10.23 -5.73
CA SER A 124 -2.23 -9.98 -4.57
C SER A 124 -2.93 -9.12 -3.51
N LEU A 125 -3.67 -8.08 -3.92
CA LEU A 125 -4.45 -7.25 -2.99
C LEU A 125 -5.60 -8.02 -2.33
N SER A 126 -6.31 -8.85 -3.11
CA SER A 126 -7.38 -9.71 -2.60
C SER A 126 -6.84 -10.70 -1.57
N LEU A 127 -5.69 -11.32 -1.87
CA LEU A 127 -5.00 -12.24 -0.99
C LEU A 127 -4.55 -11.53 0.31
N MET A 128 -3.94 -10.35 0.18
CA MET A 128 -3.55 -9.51 1.31
C MET A 128 -4.73 -9.22 2.25
N LEU A 129 -5.87 -8.77 1.73
CA LEU A 129 -7.05 -8.50 2.58
C LEU A 129 -7.61 -9.76 3.25
N LEU A 130 -7.66 -10.87 2.51
CA LEU A 130 -8.15 -12.14 3.03
C LEU A 130 -7.28 -12.62 4.19
N PHE A 131 -5.96 -12.66 3.98
CA PHE A 131 -5.01 -13.08 5.02
C PHE A 131 -4.99 -12.11 6.20
N HIS A 132 -5.08 -10.80 5.96
CA HIS A 132 -5.16 -9.82 7.04
C HIS A 132 -6.33 -10.12 7.98
N ARG A 133 -7.53 -10.34 7.44
CA ARG A 133 -8.73 -10.65 8.25
C ARG A 133 -8.66 -12.02 8.92
N LEU A 134 -8.15 -13.03 8.22
CA LEU A 134 -8.00 -14.38 8.78
C LEU A 134 -6.97 -14.42 9.91
N LEU A 135 -5.79 -13.83 9.71
CA LEU A 135 -4.73 -13.75 10.71
C LEU A 135 -5.19 -12.93 11.91
N HIS A 136 -5.82 -11.76 11.70
CA HIS A 136 -6.35 -10.96 12.79
C HIS A 136 -7.34 -11.74 13.66
N ARG A 137 -8.26 -12.50 13.05
CA ARG A 137 -9.19 -13.37 13.78
C ARG A 137 -8.50 -14.55 14.44
N PHE A 138 -7.53 -15.16 13.76
CA PHE A 138 -6.78 -16.28 14.30
C PHE A 138 -6.02 -15.85 15.56
N PHE A 139 -5.27 -14.76 15.51
CA PHE A 139 -4.53 -14.23 16.66
C PHE A 139 -5.45 -13.73 17.77
N SER A 140 -6.61 -13.14 17.46
CA SER A 140 -7.57 -12.74 18.49
C SER A 140 -8.20 -13.95 19.20
N ARG A 141 -8.54 -15.01 18.46
CA ARG A 141 -9.01 -16.27 19.03
C ARG A 141 -7.92 -17.02 19.80
N LEU A 142 -6.72 -17.07 19.26
CA LEU A 142 -5.56 -17.68 19.91
C LEU A 142 -5.29 -17.00 21.25
N ARG A 143 -5.31 -15.66 21.28
CA ARG A 143 -5.19 -14.90 22.52
C ARG A 143 -6.30 -15.20 23.52
N ALA A 144 -7.56 -15.28 23.07
CA ALA A 144 -8.68 -15.63 23.94
C ALA A 144 -8.51 -17.04 24.54
N ASN A 145 -8.11 -18.02 23.71
CA ASN A 145 -7.87 -19.39 24.14
C ASN A 145 -6.68 -19.50 25.09
N LEU A 146 -5.58 -18.78 24.84
CA LEU A 146 -4.39 -18.76 25.69
C LEU A 146 -4.64 -18.12 27.06
N ARG A 147 -5.67 -17.29 27.19
CA ARG A 147 -6.08 -16.70 28.47
C ARG A 147 -6.92 -17.65 29.33
N THR A 148 -7.41 -18.76 28.77
CA THR A 148 -8.16 -19.76 29.55
C THR A 148 -7.25 -20.59 30.45
N ASP A 149 -7.80 -21.11 31.55
CA ASP A 149 -7.03 -21.90 32.53
C ASP A 149 -6.53 -23.22 31.94
N ASN A 150 -7.27 -23.78 30.97
CA ASN A 150 -6.89 -24.97 30.21
C ASN A 150 -5.56 -24.82 29.44
N ALA A 151 -5.10 -23.59 29.21
CA ALA A 151 -3.85 -23.29 28.50
C ALA A 151 -2.65 -23.02 29.43
N GLN A 152 -2.77 -23.20 30.75
CA GLN A 152 -1.65 -23.11 31.70
C GLN A 152 -0.42 -23.97 31.33
N PRO A 153 -0.54 -25.26 30.96
CA PRO A 153 0.64 -26.08 30.68
C PRO A 153 1.46 -25.55 29.48
N PHE A 154 0.80 -24.88 28.51
CA PHE A 154 1.49 -24.23 27.40
C PHE A 154 2.22 -22.94 27.81
N ARG A 155 1.66 -22.18 28.77
CA ARG A 155 2.27 -20.95 29.29
C ARG A 155 3.54 -21.24 30.08
N GLU A 156 3.50 -22.28 30.91
CA GLU A 156 4.64 -22.71 31.73
C GLU A 156 5.77 -23.26 30.87
N ARG A 157 5.44 -24.04 29.82
CA ARG A 157 6.45 -24.58 28.89
C ARG A 157 7.14 -23.49 28.06
N ASN A 158 6.43 -22.42 27.69
CA ASN A 158 6.95 -21.35 26.82
C ASN A 158 6.54 -19.93 27.31
N PRO A 159 7.20 -19.38 28.33
CA PRO A 159 6.82 -18.10 28.94
C PRO A 159 7.01 -16.90 28.01
N ARG A 160 8.06 -16.90 27.17
CA ARG A 160 8.35 -15.80 26.23
C ARG A 160 7.31 -15.71 25.11
N ILE A 161 6.98 -16.86 24.51
CA ILE A 161 6.04 -16.96 23.40
C ILE A 161 4.62 -16.63 23.88
N SER A 162 4.22 -17.14 25.05
CA SER A 162 2.93 -16.82 25.64
C SER A 162 2.80 -15.33 25.98
N LYS A 163 3.85 -14.68 26.51
CA LYS A 163 3.85 -13.23 26.75
C LYS A 163 3.74 -12.42 25.46
N ALA A 164 4.42 -12.84 24.39
CA ALA A 164 4.32 -12.19 23.08
C ALA A 164 2.90 -12.32 22.48
N LEU A 165 2.33 -13.53 22.49
CA LEU A 165 1.00 -13.83 21.92
C LEU A 165 -0.16 -13.25 22.74
N THR A 166 0.02 -13.02 24.03
CA THR A 166 -0.99 -12.41 24.92
C THR A 166 -0.97 -10.88 24.90
N SER A 167 0.05 -10.27 24.28
CA SER A 167 0.21 -8.82 24.20
C SER A 167 -0.94 -8.12 23.46
N LYS A 168 -1.16 -6.82 23.76
CA LYS A 168 -2.22 -6.01 23.13
C LYS A 168 -2.09 -5.97 21.61
N TYR A 169 -0.86 -5.92 21.11
CA TYR A 169 -0.54 -5.69 19.71
C TYR A 169 -0.38 -6.97 18.89
N ALA A 170 -0.37 -8.16 19.50
CA ALA A 170 -0.16 -9.42 18.80
C ALA A 170 -1.10 -9.65 17.60
N PRO A 171 -2.43 -9.37 17.68
CA PRO A 171 -3.31 -9.53 16.53
C PRO A 171 -3.02 -8.54 15.40
N ALA A 172 -2.58 -7.32 15.73
CA ALA A 172 -2.26 -6.30 14.74
C ALA A 172 -0.95 -6.61 14.00
N ILE A 173 0.10 -6.99 14.73
CA ILE A 173 1.39 -7.43 14.17
C ILE A 173 1.21 -8.72 13.36
N GLY A 174 0.39 -9.65 13.88
CA GLY A 174 0.00 -10.86 13.17
C GLY A 174 -0.69 -10.57 11.84
N ALA A 175 -1.55 -9.55 11.80
CA ALA A 175 -2.27 -9.16 10.60
C ALA A 175 -1.42 -8.37 9.60
N SER A 176 -0.35 -7.68 10.04
CA SER A 176 0.58 -6.97 9.14
C SER A 176 1.47 -7.92 8.34
N LEU A 177 1.67 -9.16 8.78
CA LEU A 177 2.30 -10.22 7.97
C LEU A 177 1.56 -10.50 6.66
N ALA A 178 0.28 -10.16 6.55
CA ALA A 178 -0.43 -10.24 5.27
C ALA A 178 0.19 -9.33 4.19
N GLY A 179 0.95 -8.30 4.57
CA GLY A 179 1.69 -7.44 3.64
C GLY A 179 2.73 -8.18 2.80
N PHE A 180 3.22 -9.35 3.23
CA PHE A 180 4.16 -10.17 2.44
C PHE A 180 3.55 -10.62 1.10
N PHE A 181 2.22 -10.73 1.00
CA PHE A 181 1.55 -11.06 -0.26
C PHE A 181 1.67 -9.96 -1.32
N LEU A 182 2.00 -8.73 -0.92
CA LEU A 182 2.36 -7.66 -1.86
C LEU A 182 3.70 -7.93 -2.56
N GLY A 183 4.56 -8.78 -1.99
CA GLY A 183 5.81 -9.24 -2.59
C GLY A 183 5.62 -10.13 -3.82
N LEU A 184 4.47 -10.81 -3.95
CA LEU A 184 4.13 -11.65 -5.12
C LEU A 184 3.87 -10.83 -6.39
N TYR A 185 3.74 -9.51 -6.27
CA TYR A 185 3.36 -8.65 -7.37
C TYR A 185 4.59 -8.16 -8.14
N PRO A 186 4.79 -8.46 -9.43
CA PRO A 186 6.08 -8.24 -10.13
C PRO A 186 6.47 -6.77 -10.41
N GLN A 187 5.54 -5.79 -10.38
CA GLN A 187 5.87 -4.42 -10.80
C GLN A 187 6.65 -3.66 -9.71
N ALA A 188 7.92 -3.33 -9.98
CA ALA A 188 8.82 -2.70 -9.03
C ALA A 188 8.37 -1.28 -8.61
N GLN A 189 7.87 -0.48 -9.55
CA GLN A 189 7.50 0.92 -9.30
C GLN A 189 6.36 1.08 -8.29
N LEU A 190 5.25 0.36 -8.46
CA LEU A 190 4.13 0.46 -7.51
C LEU A 190 4.49 -0.10 -6.13
N ARG A 191 5.33 -1.15 -6.05
CA ARG A 191 5.82 -1.66 -4.77
C ARG A 191 6.60 -0.58 -4.02
N LEU A 192 7.49 0.12 -4.73
CA LEU A 192 8.26 1.23 -4.16
C LEU A 192 7.34 2.36 -3.70
N THR A 193 6.38 2.79 -4.52
CA THR A 193 5.43 3.86 -4.14
C THR A 193 4.60 3.47 -2.92
N VAL A 194 4.06 2.25 -2.88
CA VAL A 194 3.27 1.77 -1.74
C VAL A 194 4.12 1.65 -0.49
N ALA A 195 5.36 1.14 -0.61
CA ALA A 195 6.28 1.05 0.51
C ALA A 195 6.63 2.43 1.08
N ILE A 196 6.95 3.40 0.22
CA ILE A 196 7.22 4.78 0.62
C ILE A 196 5.98 5.37 1.29
N TYR A 197 4.81 5.30 0.64
CA TYR A 197 3.57 5.84 1.18
C TYR A 197 3.18 5.23 2.52
N ALA A 198 3.23 3.90 2.64
CA ALA A 198 2.92 3.19 3.87
C ALA A 198 3.92 3.53 4.99
N SER A 199 5.21 3.66 4.66
CA SER A 199 6.25 4.05 5.62
C SER A 199 6.02 5.45 6.15
N THR A 200 5.80 6.43 5.26
CA THR A 200 5.51 7.82 5.64
C THR A 200 4.25 7.91 6.49
N ARG A 201 3.17 7.22 6.11
CA ARG A 201 1.91 7.24 6.86
C ARG A 201 2.04 6.53 8.22
N SER A 202 2.82 5.45 8.28
CA SER A 202 3.12 4.76 9.55
C SER A 202 3.94 5.66 10.47
N LEU A 203 4.92 6.40 9.93
CA LEU A 203 5.73 7.35 10.69
C LEU A 203 4.87 8.48 11.27
N GLU A 204 3.91 8.99 10.50
CA GLU A 204 2.96 10.02 10.95
C GLU A 204 2.09 9.51 12.11
N VAL A 205 1.54 8.30 11.99
CA VAL A 205 0.73 7.69 13.05
C VAL A 205 1.58 7.41 14.29
N LEU A 206 2.82 6.93 14.12
CA LEU A 206 3.76 6.71 15.20
C LEU A 206 4.13 8.01 15.91
N TYR A 207 4.42 9.06 15.14
CA TYR A 207 4.72 10.39 15.65
C TYR A 207 3.55 10.93 16.47
N ASN A 208 2.32 10.84 15.96
CA ASN A 208 1.12 11.27 16.69
C ASN A 208 0.90 10.45 17.97
N ALA A 209 1.11 9.13 17.92
CA ALA A 209 0.99 8.28 19.10
C ALA A 209 2.07 8.57 20.16
N LEU A 210 3.31 8.85 19.76
CA LEU A 210 4.38 9.29 20.66
C LEU A 210 4.05 10.65 21.30
N LEU A 211 3.38 11.52 20.54
CA LEU A 211 2.90 12.81 21.00
C LEU A 211 1.84 12.68 22.10
N GLU A 212 0.81 11.86 21.85
CA GLU A 212 -0.28 11.61 22.79
C GLU A 212 0.22 10.97 24.09
N ASN A 213 1.24 10.12 24.01
CA ASN A 213 1.85 9.50 25.18
C ASN A 213 2.79 10.44 25.97
N GLY A 214 3.03 11.67 25.49
CA GLY A 214 3.89 12.65 26.15
C GLY A 214 5.38 12.36 26.07
N TRP A 215 5.82 11.42 25.21
CA TRP A 215 7.23 11.04 25.12
C TRP A 215 8.10 12.11 24.44
N LEU A 216 7.48 13.01 23.68
CA LEU A 216 8.11 14.14 23.01
C LEU A 216 7.87 15.46 23.76
N LEU A 217 8.22 15.47 25.05
CA LEU A 217 8.10 16.63 25.96
C LEU A 217 9.03 17.80 25.56
N PHE A 218 10.23 17.51 25.04
CA PHE A 218 11.22 18.52 24.61
C PHE A 218 11.11 18.84 23.13
N ARG A 219 9.92 19.24 22.67
CA ARG A 219 9.73 19.61 21.26
C ARG A 219 9.92 21.12 21.07
N PRO A 220 10.91 21.55 20.26
CA PRO A 220 10.97 22.94 19.83
C PRO A 220 9.70 23.29 19.05
N TRP A 221 9.14 24.47 19.27
CA TRP A 221 7.92 24.95 18.59
C TRP A 221 8.00 24.90 17.04
N TRP A 222 9.22 24.92 16.49
CA TRP A 222 9.50 24.81 15.06
C TRP A 222 9.66 23.37 14.55
N PHE A 223 9.63 22.33 15.40
CA PHE A 223 9.81 20.95 14.96
C PHE A 223 8.45 20.29 14.65
N GLY A 224 8.20 20.00 13.37
CA GLY A 224 6.94 19.40 12.92
C GLY A 224 7.00 18.85 11.49
N SER A 225 5.84 18.38 10.99
CA SER A 225 5.72 17.71 9.68
C SER A 225 6.20 18.55 8.48
N TRP A 226 6.23 19.88 8.63
CA TRP A 226 6.78 20.78 7.61
C TRP A 226 8.27 20.56 7.35
N LEU A 227 9.05 20.04 8.31
CA LEU A 227 10.50 19.77 8.18
C LEU A 227 10.79 18.60 7.23
N LEU A 228 9.79 17.78 6.93
CA LEU A 228 9.93 16.68 5.98
C LEU A 228 10.18 17.19 4.54
N MET A 229 9.65 18.36 4.21
CA MET A 229 9.86 19.01 2.91
C MET A 229 11.32 19.48 2.74
N PRO A 230 11.90 20.33 3.61
CA PRO A 230 13.30 20.73 3.50
C PRO A 230 14.26 19.56 3.68
N LEU A 231 13.94 18.57 4.52
CA LEU A 231 14.79 17.37 4.66
C LEU A 231 14.84 16.57 3.35
N SER A 232 13.69 16.32 2.72
CA SER A 232 13.65 15.60 1.44
C SER A 232 14.29 16.41 0.31
N MET A 233 14.13 17.74 0.30
CA MET A 233 14.81 18.62 -0.65
C MET A 233 16.33 18.65 -0.42
N ALA A 234 16.79 18.63 0.83
CA ALA A 234 18.21 18.55 1.16
C ALA A 234 18.81 17.21 0.70
N GLN A 235 18.11 16.09 0.90
CA GLN A 235 18.54 14.78 0.40
C GLN A 235 18.57 14.73 -1.13
N LEU A 236 17.57 15.32 -1.79
CA LEU A 236 17.53 15.39 -3.25
C LEU A 236 18.64 16.29 -3.81
N PHE A 237 18.95 17.39 -3.12
CA PHE A 237 20.06 18.28 -3.49
C PHE A 237 21.42 17.62 -3.23
N HIS A 238 21.56 16.90 -2.12
CA HIS A 238 22.75 16.11 -1.83
C HIS A 238 22.98 15.06 -2.92
N ALA A 239 21.94 14.30 -3.30
CA ALA A 239 22.02 13.36 -4.40
C ALA A 239 22.36 14.08 -5.73
N PHE A 240 21.82 15.27 -5.98
CA PHE A 240 22.13 16.02 -7.20
C PHE A 240 23.62 16.42 -7.29
N VAL A 241 24.25 16.76 -6.17
CA VAL A 241 25.67 17.13 -6.14
C VAL A 241 26.57 15.89 -6.17
N PHE A 242 26.33 14.89 -5.34
CA PHE A 242 27.26 13.75 -5.17
C PHE A 242 26.94 12.54 -6.07
N ASP A 243 25.67 12.26 -6.35
CA ASP A 243 25.20 11.06 -7.06
C ASP A 243 24.22 11.43 -8.19
N ARG A 244 24.72 12.10 -9.24
CA ARG A 244 23.88 12.62 -10.33
C ARG A 244 22.98 11.56 -10.97
N GLU A 245 23.48 10.33 -11.13
CA GLU A 245 22.74 9.22 -11.74
C GLU A 245 21.50 8.79 -10.94
N ALA A 246 21.47 9.04 -9.63
CA ALA A 246 20.33 8.74 -8.77
C ALA A 246 19.22 9.80 -8.86
N THR A 247 19.50 10.97 -9.46
CA THR A 247 18.54 12.07 -9.52
C THR A 247 17.68 12.07 -10.79
N PRO A 248 16.41 12.49 -10.68
CA PRO A 248 15.58 12.68 -11.86
C PRO A 248 16.15 13.78 -12.76
N SER A 249 16.29 13.53 -14.06
CA SER A 249 16.86 14.48 -15.02
C SER A 249 16.12 15.83 -15.06
N TRP A 250 14.81 15.84 -14.79
CA TRP A 250 14.03 17.07 -14.73
C TRP A 250 14.48 18.00 -13.60
N PHE A 251 14.92 17.46 -12.46
CA PHE A 251 15.27 18.24 -11.28
C PHE A 251 16.54 19.04 -11.50
N GLY A 252 17.59 18.38 -12.02
CA GLY A 252 18.84 19.05 -12.39
C GLY A 252 18.62 20.12 -13.45
N ASN A 253 17.84 19.83 -14.49
CA ASN A 253 17.50 20.82 -15.53
C ASN A 253 16.79 22.06 -14.97
N VAL A 254 15.88 21.87 -14.01
CA VAL A 254 15.17 22.97 -13.34
C VAL A 254 16.14 23.82 -12.52
N ILE A 255 16.96 23.19 -11.67
CA ILE A 255 17.95 23.91 -10.85
C ILE A 255 18.91 24.72 -11.72
N LEU A 256 19.49 24.10 -12.75
CA LEU A 256 20.46 24.75 -13.62
C LEU A 256 19.82 25.86 -14.47
N LYS A 257 18.53 25.75 -14.79
CA LYS A 257 17.77 26.81 -15.46
C LYS A 257 17.58 28.03 -14.58
N PHE A 258 17.36 27.85 -13.27
CA PHE A 258 17.17 28.93 -12.30
C PHE A 258 18.48 29.47 -11.70
N THR A 259 19.64 28.92 -12.09
CA THR A 259 20.96 29.29 -11.56
C THR A 259 21.88 30.00 -12.57
N PRO A 260 21.40 30.90 -13.47
CA PRO A 260 22.27 31.56 -14.46
C PRO A 260 23.26 32.56 -13.82
N GLY A 261 22.98 33.00 -12.59
CA GLY A 261 23.83 33.92 -11.83
C GLY A 261 25.13 33.27 -11.35
N TYR A 262 25.04 32.03 -10.87
CA TYR A 262 26.16 31.30 -10.26
C TYR A 262 26.86 30.37 -11.25
N ILE A 263 26.09 29.67 -12.09
CA ILE A 263 26.64 28.84 -13.16
C ILE A 263 26.54 29.62 -14.45
N LYS A 264 27.68 30.21 -14.84
CA LYS A 264 27.75 31.05 -16.04
C LYS A 264 27.65 30.18 -17.28
N ARG A 265 26.66 30.49 -18.12
CA ARG A 265 26.58 29.92 -19.48
C ARG A 265 27.69 30.50 -20.33
N ARG A 266 28.04 29.76 -21.38
CA ARG A 266 29.03 30.19 -22.37
C ARG A 266 28.66 31.60 -22.89
N PRO A 267 29.56 32.59 -22.77
CA PRO A 267 29.32 33.92 -23.29
C PRO A 267 29.32 33.90 -24.84
N SER A 268 28.46 34.73 -25.46
CA SER A 268 28.23 34.74 -26.91
C SER A 268 29.43 35.19 -27.75
N GLY A 269 30.42 35.87 -27.15
CA GLY A 269 31.63 36.34 -27.82
C GLY A 269 32.83 35.39 -27.77
N LEU A 270 32.72 34.21 -27.15
CA LEU A 270 33.85 33.32 -26.94
C LEU A 270 34.10 32.41 -28.16
N PRO A 271 35.29 32.44 -28.79
CA PRO A 271 35.63 31.58 -29.93
C PRO A 271 35.37 30.10 -29.64
N GLY A 272 34.76 29.38 -30.58
CA GLY A 272 34.40 27.95 -30.43
C GLY A 272 35.57 27.02 -30.08
N THR A 273 36.80 27.48 -30.27
CA THR A 273 38.05 26.79 -29.92
C THR A 273 38.35 26.77 -28.42
N VAL A 274 37.75 27.67 -27.63
CA VAL A 274 37.93 27.69 -26.17
C VAL A 274 36.86 26.83 -25.51
N ALA A 275 37.28 25.81 -24.78
CA ALA A 275 36.39 24.97 -23.98
C ALA A 275 35.76 25.80 -22.84
N TRP A 276 34.45 25.68 -22.68
CA TRP A 276 33.72 26.29 -21.57
C TRP A 276 32.97 25.18 -20.84
N PRO A 277 33.05 25.10 -19.50
CA PRO A 277 32.45 24.00 -18.76
C PRO A 277 30.94 23.99 -18.93
N GLU A 278 30.37 22.81 -19.14
CA GLU A 278 28.93 22.67 -19.11
C GLU A 278 28.40 22.87 -17.68
N PRO A 279 27.12 23.28 -17.52
CA PRO A 279 26.52 23.45 -16.21
C PRO A 279 26.58 22.19 -15.35
N PHE A 280 26.47 21.01 -15.96
CA PHE A 280 26.59 19.73 -15.28
C PHE A 280 28.04 19.38 -14.90
N GLU A 281 29.00 19.67 -15.78
CA GLU A 281 30.43 19.48 -15.48
C GLU A 281 30.88 20.35 -14.29
N THR A 282 30.28 21.52 -14.14
CA THR A 282 30.54 22.41 -13.00
C THR A 282 30.07 21.79 -11.68
N VAL A 283 28.92 21.12 -11.68
CA VAL A 283 28.40 20.41 -10.49
C VAL A 283 29.27 19.18 -10.18
N ASP A 284 29.68 18.43 -11.20
CA ASP A 284 30.58 17.28 -11.02
C ASP A 284 31.95 17.72 -10.48
N ALA A 285 32.47 18.87 -10.93
CA ALA A 285 33.69 19.46 -10.40
C ALA A 285 33.52 19.86 -8.93
N LEU A 286 32.38 20.43 -8.54
CA LEU A 286 32.08 20.75 -7.15
C LEU A 286 32.06 19.51 -6.26
N ALA A 287 31.47 18.41 -6.74
CA ALA A 287 31.46 17.13 -6.04
C ALA A 287 32.89 16.62 -5.78
N LYS A 288 33.75 16.67 -6.81
CA LYS A 288 35.16 16.29 -6.70
C LYS A 288 35.93 17.18 -5.72
N VAL A 289 35.69 18.49 -5.74
CA VAL A 289 36.31 19.44 -4.81
C VAL A 289 35.91 19.13 -3.37
N ALA A 290 34.64 18.80 -3.13
CA ALA A 290 34.14 18.38 -1.82
C ALA A 290 34.74 17.04 -1.37
N GLU A 291 34.83 16.04 -2.26
CA GLU A 291 35.46 14.74 -1.98
C GLU A 291 36.96 14.89 -1.64
N LEU A 292 37.65 15.79 -2.34
CA LEU A 292 39.05 16.12 -2.10
C LEU A 292 39.29 16.99 -0.84
N ASN A 293 38.22 17.36 -0.10
CA ASN A 293 38.26 18.24 1.08
C ASN A 293 39.10 19.51 0.84
N TRP A 294 38.95 20.12 -0.33
CA TRP A 294 39.71 21.32 -0.69
C TRP A 294 39.16 22.58 0.02
N PRO A 295 40.02 23.46 0.58
CA PRO A 295 41.45 23.33 0.76
C PRO A 295 41.80 22.48 1.99
N TYR A 296 42.73 21.55 1.78
CA TYR A 296 43.28 20.66 2.79
C TYR A 296 43.84 21.45 4.00
N GLY A 297 43.10 21.44 5.11
CA GLY A 297 43.65 21.70 6.44
C GLY A 297 43.52 23.11 7.05
N THR A 298 42.75 24.06 6.49
CA THR A 298 42.65 25.42 7.07
C THR A 298 41.40 25.71 7.92
N LEU A 299 40.50 24.74 8.15
CA LEU A 299 39.31 24.92 9.01
C LEU A 299 39.48 24.37 10.44
N HIS A 300 40.72 24.20 10.90
CA HIS A 300 41.05 24.15 12.34
C HIS A 300 41.42 25.57 12.86
N VAL A 301 40.70 26.60 12.42
CA VAL A 301 40.80 27.94 13.01
C VAL A 301 39.48 28.24 13.72
N ASN A 302 39.50 28.04 15.04
CA ASN A 302 38.58 28.57 16.06
C ASN A 302 37.12 28.78 15.62
N LEU A 303 36.28 27.77 15.89
CA LEU A 303 34.82 27.89 15.96
C LEU A 303 34.31 28.72 17.17
N ASP A 304 35.19 29.44 17.86
CA ASP A 304 34.85 30.28 19.02
C ASP A 304 34.40 31.71 18.63
N HIS A 305 34.36 32.03 17.33
CA HIS A 305 33.95 33.36 16.83
C HIS A 305 33.09 33.29 15.57
N PHE A 306 32.08 32.41 15.55
CA PHE A 306 30.99 32.55 14.58
C PHE A 306 30.03 33.64 15.04
N ASP A 307 30.35 34.87 14.66
CA ASP A 307 29.44 36.00 14.73
C ASP A 307 28.19 35.69 13.90
N ILE A 308 27.07 35.50 14.60
CA ILE A 308 25.72 35.26 14.06
C ILE A 308 25.25 36.58 13.42
N LYS A 309 25.77 36.91 12.24
CA LYS A 309 25.35 38.11 11.48
C LYS A 309 24.96 37.86 10.03
N LEU A 310 24.91 36.61 9.58
CA LEU A 310 24.47 36.28 8.22
C LEU A 310 23.29 35.30 8.15
N ILE A 311 22.32 35.46 9.05
CA ILE A 311 20.95 34.96 8.85
C ILE A 311 19.98 36.09 9.19
N THR A 312 20.01 37.14 8.39
CA THR A 312 18.92 38.10 8.28
C THR A 312 18.90 38.60 6.84
N PHE A 313 18.34 37.76 5.96
CA PHE A 313 17.75 38.26 4.73
C PHE A 313 16.25 37.98 4.83
N VAL A 314 15.52 39.10 4.89
CA VAL A 314 14.08 39.25 4.68
C VAL A 314 13.67 38.57 3.38
#